data_AF-A0A3N4L957-F1
#
_entry.id   AF-A0A3N4L957-F1
#
_cell.length_a   1.000
_cell.length_b   1.000
_cell.length_c   1.000
_cell.angle_alpha   90.00
_cell.angle_beta   90.00
_cell.angle_gamma   90.00
#
_symmetry.space_group_name_H-M   'P 1'
#
loop_
_entity.id
_entity.type
_entity.pdbx_description
1 polymer ?
#
loop_
_entity_poly.entity_id
_entity_poly.type
_entity_poly.pdbx_seq_one_letter_code
_entity_poly.pdbx_strand_id
1 'polypeptide(L)'
;MNRLLPLRWGLPSPISAFKNPTPKLRTSIHPRYYSKPPTSDPTTSPRLAKPTRYTPPSHPSRSDFTRTRATPQFPLHTPSSSSSNTKSPAHYPTTLPPPGTFSHWFLTSRRLHFYLSLGILTTLAAIASVTNFLRTSPYAKLVPEWRWSNPRECVGGFVDAVKMHWENESRVKER
;
A
#
# COMPACT_ATOMS: atom_id res chain seq x y z
N MET A 1 27.21 11.25 55.02
CA MET A 1 26.10 10.37 54.63
C MET A 1 25.30 11.11 53.57
N ASN A 2 25.22 10.60 52.34
CA ASN A 2 24.19 10.94 51.34
C ASN A 2 24.26 9.90 50.21
N ARG A 3 23.31 8.96 50.20
CA ARG A 3 23.14 7.93 49.17
C ARG A 3 22.42 8.54 47.96
N LEU A 4 23.06 8.52 46.79
CA LEU A 4 22.40 8.81 45.52
C LEU A 4 21.87 7.50 44.93
N LEU A 5 20.56 7.47 44.66
CA LEU A 5 19.85 6.38 43.98
C LEU A 5 20.12 6.44 42.46
N PRO A 6 20.27 5.30 41.76
CA PRO A 6 20.33 5.32 40.30
C PRO A 6 18.93 5.48 39.67
N LEU A 7 18.77 6.50 38.83
CA LEU A 7 17.63 6.64 37.91
C LEU A 7 17.67 5.49 36.89
N ARG A 8 16.79 4.52 37.08
CA ARG A 8 16.56 3.40 36.16
C ARG A 8 15.50 3.80 35.13
N TRP A 9 15.95 4.18 33.94
CA TRP A 9 15.07 4.42 32.78
C TRP A 9 14.49 3.07 32.30
N GLY A 10 13.18 2.90 32.44
CA GLY A 10 12.45 1.72 32.01
C GLY A 10 12.33 1.65 30.49
N LEU A 11 12.77 0.54 29.90
CA LEU A 11 12.44 0.18 28.52
C LEU A 11 10.98 -0.32 28.45
N PRO A 12 10.17 0.11 27.47
CA PRO A 12 8.93 -0.59 27.14
C PRO A 12 9.25 -1.89 26.37
N SER A 13 8.64 -2.97 26.81
CA SER A 13 8.66 -4.31 26.19
C SER A 13 8.01 -4.32 24.80
N PRO A 14 8.49 -5.16 23.85
CA PRO A 14 7.89 -5.26 22.53
C PRO A 14 6.54 -6.00 22.55
N ILE A 15 5.59 -5.41 21.84
CA ILE A 15 4.22 -5.85 21.62
C ILE A 15 4.22 -7.20 20.87
N SER A 16 3.51 -8.18 21.44
CA SER A 16 3.30 -9.51 20.88
C SER A 16 2.60 -9.48 19.51
N ALA A 17 3.09 -10.33 18.61
CA ALA A 17 2.64 -10.48 17.23
C ALA A 17 1.15 -10.88 17.10
N PHE A 18 0.38 -10.09 16.36
CA PHE A 18 -0.96 -10.43 15.90
C PHE A 18 -0.86 -11.40 14.69
N LYS A 19 -1.31 -12.64 14.88
CA LYS A 19 -1.41 -13.65 13.83
C LYS A 19 -2.78 -13.52 13.15
N ASN A 20 -2.82 -12.96 11.94
CA ASN A 20 -4.06 -12.88 11.16
C ASN A 20 -4.41 -14.25 10.52
N PRO A 21 -5.64 -14.77 10.69
CA PRO A 21 -6.09 -15.95 9.95
C PRO A 21 -6.58 -15.56 8.55
N THR A 22 -6.12 -16.30 7.54
CA THR A 22 -6.56 -16.19 6.13
C THR A 22 -8.00 -16.70 5.94
N PRO A 23 -8.87 -16.03 5.17
CA PRO A 23 -10.20 -16.55 4.86
C PRO A 23 -10.14 -17.62 3.75
N LYS A 24 -10.62 -18.82 4.03
CA LYS A 24 -10.88 -19.87 3.02
C LYS A 24 -12.24 -19.60 2.36
N LEU A 25 -12.24 -19.31 1.07
CA LEU A 25 -13.47 -19.25 0.26
C LEU A 25 -14.00 -20.67 0.06
N ARG A 26 -15.16 -20.98 0.63
CA ARG A 26 -15.88 -22.25 0.46
C ARG A 26 -17.06 -22.04 -0.48
N THR A 27 -16.89 -22.36 -1.76
CA THR A 27 -18.00 -22.53 -2.70
C THR A 27 -18.53 -23.97 -2.59
N SER A 28 -19.75 -24.13 -2.06
CA SER A 28 -20.50 -25.39 -2.14
C SER A 28 -21.75 -25.15 -2.98
N ILE A 29 -21.70 -25.68 -4.21
CA ILE A 29 -22.83 -25.71 -5.15
C ILE A 29 -23.68 -26.92 -4.76
N HIS A 30 -24.94 -26.69 -4.33
CA HIS A 30 -25.90 -27.77 -4.13
C HIS A 30 -26.89 -27.81 -5.31
N PRO A 31 -27.12 -29.00 -5.94
CA PRO A 31 -28.10 -29.15 -7.00
C PRO A 31 -29.53 -29.10 -6.45
N ARG A 32 -30.43 -28.46 -7.20
CA ARG A 32 -31.88 -28.41 -6.89
C ARG A 32 -32.51 -29.77 -7.16
N TYR A 33 -33.17 -30.34 -6.16
CA TYR A 33 -34.13 -31.44 -6.34
C TYR A 33 -35.54 -30.89 -6.58
N TYR A 34 -36.21 -31.42 -7.59
CA TYR A 34 -37.61 -31.16 -7.93
C TYR A 34 -38.42 -32.45 -7.70
N SER A 35 -39.48 -32.39 -6.89
CA SER A 35 -40.65 -33.30 -7.01
C SER A 35 -41.83 -32.92 -6.09
N LYS A 36 -42.91 -32.46 -6.74
CA LYS A 36 -44.38 -32.62 -6.59
C LYS A 36 -45.10 -32.75 -5.21
N PRO A 37 -46.27 -32.07 -4.99
CA PRO A 37 -47.19 -32.22 -3.84
C PRO A 37 -48.30 -33.26 -4.13
N PRO A 38 -48.94 -33.95 -3.14
CA PRO A 38 -50.17 -33.48 -2.45
C PRO A 38 -50.25 -34.04 -0.98
N THR A 39 -51.21 -33.78 -0.08
CA THR A 39 -52.67 -34.01 -0.08
C THR A 39 -53.26 -33.35 1.20
N SER A 40 -54.47 -32.80 1.10
CA SER A 40 -55.21 -32.06 2.13
C SER A 40 -56.14 -32.95 2.96
N ASP A 41 -56.25 -32.70 4.28
CA ASP A 41 -57.35 -33.17 5.15
C ASP A 41 -57.78 -32.09 6.18
N PRO A 42 -59.02 -32.13 6.70
CA PRO A 42 -59.82 -30.95 7.04
C PRO A 42 -59.95 -30.68 8.54
N THR A 43 -59.24 -29.68 9.05
CA THR A 43 -59.55 -29.06 10.36
C THR A 43 -59.32 -27.54 10.28
N THR A 44 -60.37 -26.83 9.87
CA THR A 44 -60.35 -25.39 9.57
C THR A 44 -60.50 -24.57 10.85
N SER A 45 -59.38 -24.01 11.33
CA SER A 45 -59.40 -22.76 12.12
C SER A 45 -59.51 -21.58 11.14
N PRO A 46 -60.26 -20.50 11.46
CA PRO A 46 -60.45 -19.38 10.53
C PRO A 46 -59.13 -18.62 10.37
N ARG A 47 -58.33 -19.02 9.39
CA ARG A 47 -57.06 -18.38 9.08
C ARG A 47 -57.34 -17.21 8.15
N LEU A 48 -56.97 -16.02 8.60
CA LEU A 48 -57.03 -14.80 7.78
C LEU A 48 -56.34 -15.07 6.43
N ALA A 49 -57.04 -14.80 5.33
CA ALA A 49 -56.51 -15.05 3.99
C ALA A 49 -55.16 -14.35 3.85
N LYS A 50 -54.13 -15.12 3.47
CA LYS A 50 -52.80 -14.53 3.23
C LYS A 50 -52.96 -13.45 2.14
N PRO A 51 -52.48 -12.21 2.35
CA PRO A 51 -52.58 -11.18 1.33
C PRO A 51 -51.90 -11.66 0.06
N THR A 52 -52.48 -11.30 -1.08
CA THR A 52 -51.94 -11.65 -2.40
C THR A 52 -50.48 -11.18 -2.46
N ARG A 53 -49.59 -12.08 -2.89
CA ARG A 53 -48.15 -11.81 -2.92
C ARG A 53 -47.91 -10.55 -3.75
N TYR A 54 -47.27 -9.54 -3.14
CA TYR A 54 -46.86 -8.31 -3.82
C TYR A 54 -46.07 -8.70 -5.08
N THR A 55 -46.67 -8.41 -6.23
CA THR A 55 -46.02 -8.62 -7.51
C THR A 55 -45.45 -7.26 -7.87
N PRO A 56 -44.14 -7.01 -7.68
CA PRO A 56 -43.56 -5.73 -8.03
C PRO A 56 -43.87 -5.46 -9.51
N PRO A 57 -44.12 -4.20 -9.90
CA PRO A 57 -44.31 -3.87 -11.29
C PRO A 57 -43.16 -4.48 -12.09
N SER A 58 -43.48 -5.31 -13.07
CA SER A 58 -42.52 -5.87 -14.00
C SER A 58 -41.86 -4.68 -14.68
N HIS A 59 -40.67 -4.34 -14.19
CA HIS A 59 -39.88 -3.27 -14.76
C HIS A 59 -39.81 -3.50 -16.28
N PRO A 60 -40.10 -2.49 -17.12
CA PRO A 60 -40.05 -2.69 -18.56
C PRO A 60 -38.67 -3.24 -18.89
N SER A 61 -38.66 -4.43 -19.51
CA SER A 61 -37.46 -4.95 -20.16
C SER A 61 -37.03 -3.85 -21.10
N ARG A 62 -35.88 -3.24 -20.79
CA ARG A 62 -35.21 -2.17 -21.51
C ARG A 62 -35.69 -2.18 -22.96
N SER A 63 -36.65 -1.30 -23.28
CA SER A 63 -37.12 -1.19 -24.64
C SER A 63 -35.91 -0.86 -25.48
N ASP A 64 -35.73 -1.61 -26.56
CA ASP A 64 -34.84 -1.27 -27.65
C ASP A 64 -35.28 0.09 -28.21
N PHE A 65 -34.87 1.16 -27.54
CA PHE A 65 -35.09 2.56 -27.90
C PHE A 65 -34.21 2.94 -29.12
N THR A 66 -34.00 2.02 -30.05
CA THR A 66 -33.21 2.25 -31.26
C THR A 66 -34.02 2.04 -32.53
N ARG A 67 -35.36 2.02 -32.46
CA ARG A 67 -36.15 1.91 -33.69
C ARG A 67 -37.56 2.48 -33.60
N THR A 68 -37.72 3.77 -33.33
CA THR A 68 -38.79 4.54 -33.99
C THR A 68 -38.59 6.04 -33.82
N ARG A 69 -38.70 6.71 -34.96
CA ARG A 69 -38.41 8.11 -35.23
C ARG A 69 -39.62 8.95 -34.76
N ALA A 70 -39.57 9.55 -33.58
CA ALA A 70 -40.35 10.73 -33.20
C ALA A 70 -39.85 11.27 -31.85
N THR A 71 -39.00 12.28 -31.90
CA THR A 71 -38.58 13.10 -30.75
C THR A 71 -39.76 13.88 -30.15
N PRO A 72 -39.85 13.95 -28.82
CA PRO A 72 -40.00 15.20 -28.11
C PRO A 72 -38.67 15.55 -27.44
N GLN A 73 -38.21 16.74 -27.76
CA GLN A 73 -36.90 17.30 -27.42
C GLN A 73 -36.80 17.53 -25.92
N PHE A 74 -36.06 16.67 -25.22
CA PHE A 74 -35.32 17.11 -24.03
C PHE A 74 -33.87 17.30 -24.47
N PRO A 75 -33.23 18.46 -24.22
CA PRO A 75 -31.83 18.67 -24.53
C PRO A 75 -30.98 17.85 -23.55
N LEU A 76 -30.94 16.54 -23.73
CA LEU A 76 -29.90 15.70 -23.19
C LEU A 76 -28.68 15.99 -24.05
N HIS A 77 -27.75 16.79 -23.54
CA HIS A 77 -26.45 17.05 -24.15
C HIS A 77 -25.83 15.71 -24.57
N THR A 78 -25.94 15.38 -25.85
CA THR A 78 -25.18 14.31 -26.46
C THR A 78 -23.73 14.80 -26.50
N PRO A 79 -22.76 14.09 -25.90
CA PRO A 79 -21.37 14.46 -26.10
C PRO A 79 -21.06 14.20 -27.57
N SER A 80 -20.95 15.28 -28.34
CA SER A 80 -20.40 15.29 -29.69
C SER A 80 -19.13 14.43 -29.68
N SER A 81 -19.12 13.45 -30.59
CA SER A 81 -18.06 12.45 -30.82
C SER A 81 -16.74 13.05 -31.33
N SER A 82 -16.46 14.31 -31.00
CA SER A 82 -15.24 15.04 -31.36
C SER A 82 -14.58 15.75 -30.18
N SER A 83 -15.12 15.63 -28.97
CA SER A 83 -14.44 16.12 -27.79
C SER A 83 -13.52 15.02 -27.25
N SER A 84 -12.23 15.14 -27.55
CA SER A 84 -11.16 14.52 -26.78
C SER A 84 -11.22 15.05 -25.34
N ASN A 85 -12.23 14.59 -24.61
CA ASN A 85 -12.50 14.97 -23.25
C ASN A 85 -11.46 14.28 -22.38
N THR A 86 -10.33 14.93 -22.19
CA THR A 86 -9.64 14.84 -20.90
C THR A 86 -10.61 15.39 -19.86
N LYS A 87 -11.56 14.56 -19.42
CA LYS A 87 -12.47 14.91 -18.32
C LYS A 87 -11.58 15.16 -17.12
N SER A 88 -11.39 16.44 -16.76
CA SER A 88 -10.70 16.80 -15.53
C SER A 88 -11.43 16.12 -14.38
N PRO A 89 -10.75 15.32 -13.53
CA PRO A 89 -11.41 14.67 -12.42
C PRO A 89 -12.07 15.74 -11.55
N ALA A 90 -13.31 15.51 -11.12
CA ALA A 90 -14.03 16.45 -10.26
C ALA A 90 -13.18 16.75 -9.02
N HIS A 91 -12.81 18.02 -8.84
CA HIS A 91 -11.94 18.46 -7.76
C HIS A 91 -12.78 18.68 -6.51
N TYR A 92 -12.73 17.72 -5.58
CA TYR A 92 -13.39 17.86 -4.28
C TYR A 92 -12.41 18.43 -3.25
N PRO A 93 -12.88 19.27 -2.31
CA PRO A 93 -12.06 19.69 -1.18
C PRO A 93 -11.73 18.43 -0.36
N THR A 94 -10.46 18.01 -0.31
CA THR A 94 -9.87 16.75 0.26
C THR A 94 -9.37 15.72 -0.75
N THR A 95 -9.64 15.88 -2.04
CA THR A 95 -9.03 15.00 -3.06
C THR A 95 -7.57 15.33 -3.32
N LEU A 96 -6.84 14.36 -3.85
CA LEU A 96 -5.44 14.53 -4.27
C LEU A 96 -5.30 15.74 -5.20
N PRO A 97 -4.17 16.44 -5.14
CA PRO A 97 -3.91 17.58 -6.01
C PRO A 97 -3.95 17.15 -7.49
N PRO A 98 -4.33 18.06 -8.41
CA PRO A 98 -4.54 17.69 -9.80
C PRO A 98 -3.27 17.10 -10.46
N PRO A 99 -3.44 16.20 -11.43
CA PRO A 99 -2.31 15.61 -12.16
C PRO A 99 -1.51 16.70 -12.86
N GLY A 100 -0.18 16.58 -12.85
CA GLY A 100 0.74 17.61 -13.36
C GLY A 100 1.25 18.58 -12.29
N THR A 101 0.72 18.54 -11.07
CA THR A 101 1.33 19.22 -9.92
C THR A 101 2.50 18.40 -9.35
N PHE A 102 3.52 19.09 -8.82
CA PHE A 102 4.64 18.44 -8.13
C PHE A 102 4.17 17.58 -6.96
N SER A 103 3.19 18.07 -6.20
CA SER A 103 2.58 17.32 -5.09
C SER A 103 1.97 16.01 -5.57
N HIS A 104 1.21 16.00 -6.67
CA HIS A 104 0.64 14.77 -7.21
C HIS A 104 1.74 13.79 -7.64
N TRP A 105 2.81 14.29 -8.27
CA TRP A 105 3.96 13.48 -8.67
C TRP A 105 4.68 12.85 -7.48
N PHE A 106 4.98 13.61 -6.42
CA PHE A 106 5.67 13.08 -5.24
C PHE A 106 4.86 11.98 -4.54
N LEU A 107 3.56 12.20 -4.33
CA LEU A 107 2.71 11.24 -3.63
C LEU A 107 2.48 9.94 -4.41
N THR A 108 2.41 10.00 -5.75
CA THR A 108 2.04 8.82 -6.57
C THR A 108 3.21 8.11 -7.24
N SER A 109 4.42 8.69 -7.22
CA SER A 109 5.58 8.12 -7.92
C SER A 109 6.17 6.91 -7.22
N ARG A 110 5.91 5.71 -7.73
CA ARG A 110 6.53 4.45 -7.24
C ARG A 110 8.07 4.47 -7.28
N ARG A 111 8.65 5.10 -8.31
CA ARG A 111 10.11 5.20 -8.46
C ARG A 111 10.74 5.99 -7.31
N LEU A 112 10.13 7.12 -6.94
CA LEU A 112 10.63 7.94 -5.83
C LEU A 112 10.59 7.18 -4.50
N HIS A 113 9.48 6.49 -4.22
CA HIS A 113 9.36 5.67 -3.01
C HIS A 113 10.43 4.58 -2.94
N PHE A 114 10.75 3.95 -4.08
CA PHE A 114 11.80 2.95 -4.16
C PHE A 114 13.19 3.55 -3.93
N TYR A 115 13.54 4.66 -4.57
CA TYR A 115 14.84 5.29 -4.36
C TYR A 115 14.98 5.88 -2.95
N LEU A 116 13.90 6.38 -2.36
CA LEU A 116 13.92 6.91 -1.00
C LEU A 116 14.13 5.81 0.03
N SER A 117 13.39 4.69 -0.07
CA SER A 117 13.59 3.55 0.83
C SER A 117 14.99 2.96 0.66
N LEU A 118 15.46 2.80 -0.57
CA LEU A 118 16.80 2.34 -0.87
C LEU A 118 17.86 3.33 -0.35
N GLY A 119 17.63 4.63 -0.46
CA GLY A 119 18.51 5.69 0.02
C GLY A 119 18.65 5.69 1.54
N ILE A 120 17.56 5.54 2.27
CA ILE A 120 17.59 5.45 3.74
C ILE A 120 18.32 4.19 4.19
N LEU A 121 18.02 3.05 3.57
CA LEU A 121 18.68 1.77 3.88
C LEU A 121 20.18 1.82 3.59
N THR A 122 20.57 2.36 2.43
CA THR A 122 21.99 2.49 2.05
C THR A 122 22.74 3.47 2.94
N THR A 123 22.13 4.60 3.30
CA THR A 123 22.74 5.58 4.22
C THR A 123 22.96 4.96 5.60
N LEU A 124 21.95 4.28 6.15
CA LEU A 124 22.09 3.61 7.45
C LEU A 124 23.14 2.50 7.41
N ALA A 125 23.16 1.69 6.35
CA ALA A 125 24.16 0.64 6.16
C ALA A 125 25.59 1.22 6.05
N ALA A 126 25.77 2.33 5.34
CA ALA A 126 27.06 3.01 5.23
C ALA A 126 27.52 3.53 6.60
N ILE A 127 26.65 4.19 7.37
CA ILE A 127 26.98 4.67 8.72
C ILE A 127 27.33 3.49 9.63
N ALA A 128 26.56 2.40 9.60
CA ALA A 128 26.85 1.20 10.38
C ALA A 128 28.21 0.59 10.00
N SER A 129 28.52 0.54 8.69
CA SER A 129 29.81 0.02 8.19
C SER A 129 30.99 0.89 8.64
N VAL A 130 30.89 2.21 8.50
CA VAL A 130 31.93 3.15 8.95
C VAL A 130 32.12 3.09 10.45
N THR A 131 31.03 3.09 11.24
CA THR A 131 31.13 3.02 12.70
C THR A 131 31.69 1.69 13.18
N ASN A 132 31.41 0.59 12.49
CA ASN A 132 32.04 -0.71 12.76
C ASN A 132 33.54 -0.66 12.46
N PHE A 133 33.92 -0.20 11.27
CA PHE A 133 35.33 -0.05 10.87
C PHE A 133 36.14 0.78 11.85
N LEU A 134 35.63 1.94 12.27
CA LEU A 134 36.32 2.82 13.20
C LEU A 134 36.51 2.19 14.60
N ARG A 135 35.68 1.20 14.97
CA ARG A 135 35.76 0.52 16.27
C ARG A 135 36.66 -0.72 16.24
N THR A 136 36.69 -1.45 15.13
CA THR A 136 37.37 -2.76 15.06
C THR A 136 38.70 -2.70 14.31
N SER A 137 38.89 -1.75 13.40
CA SER A 137 40.03 -1.72 12.49
C SER A 137 41.19 -0.88 13.04
N PRO A 138 42.44 -1.39 13.03
CA PRO A 138 43.62 -0.59 13.39
C PRO A 138 43.94 0.51 12.37
N TYR A 139 43.40 0.39 11.14
CA TYR A 139 43.63 1.33 10.04
C TYR A 139 42.77 2.61 10.15
N ALA A 140 41.89 2.70 11.14
CA ALA A 140 41.04 3.87 11.39
C ALA A 140 41.83 5.17 11.58
N LYS A 141 43.05 5.09 12.13
CA LYS A 141 43.92 6.25 12.36
C LYS A 141 44.52 6.84 11.08
N LEU A 142 44.49 6.11 9.96
CA LEU A 142 45.01 6.57 8.67
C LEU A 142 44.00 7.45 7.93
N VAL A 143 42.74 7.45 8.36
CA VAL A 143 41.70 8.26 7.73
C VAL A 143 42.00 9.74 8.05
N PRO A 144 42.16 10.59 7.01
CA PRO A 144 42.40 12.01 7.24
C PRO A 144 41.22 12.64 7.99
N GLU A 145 41.52 13.63 8.84
CA GLU A 145 40.46 14.38 9.50
C GLU A 145 39.52 15.00 8.47
N TRP A 146 38.22 14.98 8.76
CA TRP A 146 37.21 15.49 7.84
C TRP A 146 37.38 17.00 7.66
N ARG A 147 37.94 17.40 6.52
CA ARG A 147 38.17 18.81 6.17
C ARG A 147 37.31 19.21 4.98
N TRP A 148 36.51 20.26 5.17
CA TRP A 148 35.66 20.83 4.13
C TRP A 148 36.43 21.45 2.95
N SER A 149 37.73 21.75 3.12
CA SER A 149 38.56 22.32 2.07
C SER A 149 38.86 21.32 0.95
N ASN A 150 39.09 20.03 1.27
CA ASN A 150 39.49 19.00 0.32
C ASN A 150 38.62 17.73 0.47
N PRO A 151 37.34 17.76 0.08
CA PRO A 151 36.44 16.63 0.26
C PRO A 151 36.88 15.40 -0.55
N ARG A 152 37.49 15.61 -1.72
CA ARG A 152 37.95 14.52 -2.59
C ARG A 152 39.11 13.73 -1.97
N GLU A 153 40.07 14.43 -1.36
CA GLU A 153 41.20 13.80 -0.70
C GLU A 153 40.76 13.02 0.54
N CYS A 154 39.79 13.55 1.29
CA CYS A 154 39.23 12.87 2.46
C CYS A 154 38.60 11.52 2.08
N VAL A 155 37.81 11.51 1.00
CA VAL A 155 37.19 10.27 0.48
C VAL A 155 38.25 9.31 -0.04
N GLY A 156 39.27 9.79 -0.77
CA GLY A 156 40.39 8.96 -1.24
C GLY A 156 41.12 8.27 -0.10
N GLY A 157 41.53 9.03 0.92
CA GLY A 157 42.23 8.48 2.08
C GLY A 157 41.39 7.48 2.88
N PHE A 158 40.06 7.69 2.96
CA PHE A 158 39.15 6.70 3.53
C PHE A 158 39.13 5.40 2.71
N VAL A 159 38.96 5.48 1.39
CA VAL A 159 38.92 4.29 0.51
C VAL A 159 40.21 3.50 0.61
N ASP A 160 41.37 4.15 0.65
CA ASP A 160 42.66 3.50 0.83
C ASP A 160 42.75 2.76 2.16
N ALA A 161 42.27 3.36 3.26
CA ALA A 161 42.23 2.71 4.56
C ALA A 161 41.32 1.47 4.59
N VAL A 162 40.17 1.51 3.92
CA VAL A 162 39.28 0.34 3.83
C VAL A 162 39.88 -0.74 2.92
N LYS A 163 40.56 -0.37 1.84
CA LYS A 163 41.32 -1.31 1.00
C LYS A 163 42.36 -2.08 1.80
N MET A 164 43.16 -1.38 2.60
CA MET A 164 44.18 -1.99 3.49
C MET A 164 43.54 -2.94 4.52
N HIS A 165 42.36 -2.59 5.03
CA HIS A 165 41.61 -3.45 5.95
C HIS A 165 41.14 -4.74 5.29
N TRP A 166 40.56 -4.68 4.09
CA TRP A 166 40.17 -5.90 3.36
C TRP A 166 41.35 -6.77 2.98
N GLU A 167 42.48 -6.18 2.59
CA GLU A 167 43.69 -6.93 2.27
C GLU A 167 44.31 -7.60 3.51
N ASN A 168 44.20 -6.98 4.68
CA ASN A 168 44.60 -7.62 5.93
C ASN A 168 43.67 -8.78 6.29
N GLU A 169 42.35 -8.60 6.16
CA GLU A 169 41.39 -9.67 6.45
C GLU A 169 41.53 -10.87 5.50
N SER A 170 41.81 -10.63 4.20
CA SER A 170 42.06 -11.71 3.25
C SER A 170 43.31 -12.51 3.59
N ARG A 171 44.41 -11.83 4.00
CA ARG A 171 45.66 -12.47 4.42
C ARG A 171 45.52 -13.27 5.71
N VAL A 172 44.71 -12.79 6.65
CA VAL A 172 44.40 -13.51 7.89
C VAL A 172 43.60 -14.78 7.60
N LYS A 173 42.68 -14.74 6.64
CA LYS A 173 41.86 -15.90 6.26
C LYS A 173 42.65 -17.01 5.55
N GLU A 174 43.75 -16.64 4.89
CA GLU A 174 44.62 -17.58 4.17
C GLU A 174 45.65 -18.29 5.07
N ARG A 175 45.90 -17.78 6.29
CA ARG A 175 46.73 -18.43 7.31
C ARG A 175 45.93 -19.40 8.16
#